data_AF-A0A9W8JH04-F1
#
_entry.id   AF-A0A9W8JH04-F1
#
_cell.length_a   1.000
_cell.length_b   1.000
_cell.length_c   1.000
_cell.angle_alpha   90.00
_cell.angle_beta   90.00
_cell.angle_gamma   90.00
#
_symmetry.space_group_name_H-M   'P 1'
#
loop_
_entity.id
_entity.type
_entity.pdbx_description
1 polymer ?
#
loop_
_entity_poly.entity_id
_entity_poly.type
_entity_poly.pdbx_seq_one_letter_code
_entity_poly.pdbx_strand_id
1 'polypeptide(L)'
;MYFKHPNGTFFRVPQKANHYTGDPSGGMTIYYIQPPTNEKVTSFPKGFRMITGNPMLRSRKQLNPEGAEAWSLSFRCWETEGFFDPSNSYPPGAGPYDTVAFPNKFCAGGIRANIFFPSCWDGKNIDSPDHASHVAFHEGKVNPNIGIILMDGKCPASHPVRIPLLFYETFWDTRPFKDMWPTDGSQPLVLSQGDPTGYGHHADYIFGWEGDSLQRAMDTCYDGFGWPEACPELTVLSDEEINKCVQSVQVNEDVEGVPLAALPGCNPLQNGPQPATAIENCSAVSTTGIPPAATPASNIPPSRIVRSVITPAA
;
A
#
# COMPACT_ATOMS: atom_id res chain seq x y z
N MET A 1 -8.32 7.77 -3.00
CA MET A 1 -9.57 7.20 -3.53
C MET A 1 -10.67 8.24 -3.38
N TYR A 2 -11.59 8.27 -4.33
CA TYR A 2 -12.74 9.17 -4.34
C TYR A 2 -14.03 8.37 -4.51
N PHE A 3 -15.10 8.83 -3.86
CA PHE A 3 -16.47 8.37 -4.08
C PHE A 3 -17.14 9.33 -5.07
N LYS A 4 -17.68 8.81 -6.16
CA LYS A 4 -18.46 9.56 -7.15
C LYS A 4 -19.94 9.49 -6.77
N HIS A 5 -20.48 10.61 -6.32
CA HIS A 5 -21.89 10.73 -5.97
C HIS A 5 -22.78 10.69 -7.23
N PRO A 6 -24.04 10.19 -7.15
CA PRO A 6 -24.96 10.14 -8.29
C PRO A 6 -25.20 11.48 -9.00
N ASN A 7 -25.07 12.60 -8.30
CA ASN A 7 -25.16 13.95 -8.88
C ASN A 7 -23.91 14.38 -9.70
N GLY A 8 -22.89 13.53 -9.79
CA GLY A 8 -21.66 13.76 -10.54
C GLY A 8 -20.51 14.38 -9.74
N THR A 9 -20.72 14.79 -8.50
CA THR A 9 -19.65 15.31 -7.62
C THR A 9 -18.79 14.19 -7.03
N PHE A 10 -17.58 14.52 -6.60
CA PHE A 10 -16.64 13.60 -5.98
C PHE A 10 -16.38 13.98 -4.53
N PHE A 11 -16.21 12.99 -3.67
CA PHE A 11 -15.76 13.17 -2.30
C PHE A 11 -14.50 12.35 -2.10
N ARG A 12 -13.46 12.93 -1.50
CA ARG A 12 -12.30 12.14 -1.09
C ARG A 12 -12.75 11.14 -0.01
N VAL A 13 -12.44 9.87 -0.21
CA VAL A 13 -12.71 8.85 0.79
C VAL A 13 -11.68 9.04 1.91
N PRO A 14 -12.10 9.22 3.18
CA PRO A 14 -11.16 9.36 4.28
C PRO A 14 -10.30 8.11 4.44
N GLN A 15 -9.10 8.27 4.98
CA GLN A 15 -8.29 7.15 5.44
C GLN A 15 -8.48 6.98 6.95
N LYS A 16 -8.31 5.74 7.43
CA LYS A 16 -8.28 5.44 8.86
C LYS A 16 -7.13 4.52 9.19
N ALA A 17 -6.83 4.36 10.48
CA ALA A 17 -5.88 3.38 10.96
C ALA A 17 -6.22 1.99 10.39
N ASN A 18 -5.18 1.25 10.05
CA ASN A 18 -5.33 -0.12 9.59
C ASN A 18 -5.63 -1.03 10.80
N HIS A 19 -6.27 -2.15 10.52
CA HIS A 19 -6.77 -3.05 11.56
C HIS A 19 -5.61 -3.56 12.42
N TYR A 20 -5.66 -3.30 13.74
CA TYR A 20 -4.64 -3.70 14.73
C TYR A 20 -3.25 -3.07 14.59
N THR A 21 -3.16 -1.86 14.04
CA THR A 21 -1.87 -1.16 13.86
C THR A 21 -1.72 0.09 14.74
N GLY A 22 -2.50 0.19 15.82
CA GLY A 22 -2.62 1.39 16.65
C GLY A 22 -3.66 2.37 16.13
N ASP A 23 -3.54 3.63 16.52
CA ASP A 23 -4.43 4.74 16.16
C ASP A 23 -3.75 5.84 15.31
N PRO A 24 -3.00 5.52 14.23
CA PRO A 24 -2.50 6.54 13.31
C PRO A 24 -3.64 7.24 12.57
N SER A 25 -3.46 8.52 12.27
CA SER A 25 -4.42 9.39 11.59
C SER A 25 -4.39 9.17 10.07
N GLY A 26 -4.75 7.95 9.64
CA GLY A 26 -4.68 7.52 8.24
C GLY A 26 -3.27 7.08 7.83
N GLY A 27 -2.90 7.36 6.57
CA GLY A 27 -1.61 6.96 6.02
C GLY A 27 -1.60 5.52 5.52
N MET A 28 -0.45 4.88 5.67
CA MET A 28 -0.17 3.56 5.09
C MET A 28 0.62 2.71 6.08
N THR A 29 0.21 1.46 6.26
CA THR A 29 1.02 0.47 6.95
C THR A 29 1.97 -0.16 5.94
N ILE A 30 3.26 -0.19 6.27
CA ILE A 30 4.30 -0.72 5.39
C ILE A 30 5.00 -1.89 6.08
N TYR A 31 4.93 -3.06 5.46
CA TYR A 31 5.60 -4.27 5.92
C TYR A 31 6.85 -4.54 5.07
N TYR A 32 7.93 -4.93 5.74
CA TYR A 32 9.14 -5.48 5.15
C TYR A 32 9.20 -6.95 5.54
N ILE A 33 8.79 -7.82 4.63
CA ILE A 33 8.56 -9.24 4.93
C ILE A 33 9.75 -10.08 4.48
N GLN A 34 10.23 -10.93 5.37
CA GLN A 34 11.20 -11.99 5.07
C GLN A 34 10.49 -13.19 4.44
N PRO A 35 11.15 -13.97 3.55
CA PRO A 35 10.58 -15.20 3.05
C PRO A 35 10.33 -16.20 4.21
N PRO A 36 9.38 -17.14 4.07
CA PRO A 36 9.11 -18.16 5.09
C PRO A 36 10.28 -19.16 5.26
N THR A 37 11.27 -19.11 4.37
CA THR A 37 12.50 -19.92 4.44
C THR A 37 13.63 -19.09 5.05
N ASN A 38 14.65 -19.76 5.61
CA ASN A 38 15.86 -19.10 6.12
C ASN A 38 16.81 -18.65 4.98
N GLU A 39 16.26 -18.31 3.81
CA GLU A 39 17.03 -17.72 2.71
C GLU A 39 17.53 -16.33 3.15
N LYS A 40 18.79 -16.01 2.80
CA LYS A 40 19.35 -14.70 3.10
C LYS A 40 18.59 -13.60 2.34
N VAL A 41 18.10 -12.60 3.08
CA VAL A 41 17.53 -11.37 2.52
C VAL A 41 18.59 -10.29 2.43
N THR A 42 18.71 -9.66 1.27
CA THR A 42 19.57 -8.49 1.05
C THR A 42 18.70 -7.25 1.09
N SER A 43 18.95 -6.35 2.05
CA SER A 43 18.29 -5.05 2.11
C SER A 43 18.61 -4.19 0.88
N PHE A 44 17.74 -3.22 0.61
CA PHE A 44 17.89 -2.37 -0.56
C PHE A 44 19.13 -1.46 -0.44
N PRO A 45 19.95 -1.32 -1.50
CA PRO A 45 21.08 -0.39 -1.48
C PRO A 45 20.62 1.08 -1.47
N LYS A 46 21.51 1.98 -1.06
CA LYS A 46 21.25 3.43 -1.09
C LYS A 46 20.85 3.88 -2.51
N GLY A 47 19.76 4.64 -2.60
CA GLY A 47 19.23 5.16 -3.86
C GLY A 47 18.37 4.15 -4.62
N PHE A 48 18.13 2.96 -4.07
CA PHE A 48 17.22 1.99 -4.66
C PHE A 48 15.81 2.54 -4.77
N ARG A 49 15.17 2.31 -5.92
CA ARG A 49 13.78 2.70 -6.18
C ARG A 49 13.12 1.70 -7.10
N MET A 50 11.83 1.43 -6.87
CA MET A 50 11.05 0.57 -7.74
C MET A 50 9.57 0.96 -7.72
N ILE A 51 8.84 0.57 -8.76
CA ILE A 51 7.40 0.73 -8.85
C ILE A 51 6.70 -0.63 -8.96
N THR A 52 5.45 -0.69 -8.53
CA THR A 52 4.54 -1.82 -8.78
C THR A 52 3.22 -1.29 -9.33
N GLY A 53 2.60 -2.02 -10.25
CA GLY A 53 1.39 -1.58 -10.95
C GLY A 53 1.62 -0.62 -12.10
N ASN A 54 0.52 -0.07 -12.63
CA ASN A 54 0.56 0.85 -13.75
C ASN A 54 -0.66 1.79 -13.73
N PRO A 55 -0.48 3.12 -13.55
CA PRO A 55 -1.58 4.09 -13.44
C PRO A 55 -2.47 4.17 -14.68
N MET A 56 -1.99 3.70 -15.83
CA MET A 56 -2.71 3.77 -17.11
C MET A 56 -3.66 2.60 -17.32
N LEU A 57 -3.61 1.53 -16.52
CA LEU A 57 -4.50 0.38 -16.71
C LEU A 57 -5.96 0.73 -16.36
N ARG A 58 -6.89 0.22 -17.17
CA ARG A 58 -8.35 0.26 -16.94
C ARG A 58 -9.01 -1.11 -17.15
N SER A 59 -8.19 -2.14 -17.27
CA SER A 59 -8.60 -3.52 -17.41
C SER A 59 -7.52 -4.42 -16.82
N ARG A 60 -7.92 -5.65 -16.51
CA ARG A 60 -7.02 -6.66 -15.96
C ARG A 60 -5.88 -6.98 -16.94
N LYS A 61 -4.63 -6.83 -16.49
CA LYS A 61 -3.45 -7.31 -17.22
C LYS A 61 -3.53 -8.84 -17.41
N GLN A 62 -3.16 -9.31 -18.60
CA GLN A 62 -3.03 -10.74 -18.87
C GLN A 62 -1.76 -11.28 -18.20
N LEU A 63 -1.94 -11.97 -17.08
CA LEU A 63 -0.88 -12.53 -16.24
C LEU A 63 -1.14 -14.01 -15.99
N ASN A 64 -0.12 -14.74 -15.53
CA ASN A 64 -0.33 -16.07 -14.96
C ASN A 64 -1.23 -15.93 -13.72
N PRO A 65 -2.47 -16.46 -13.71
CA PRO A 65 -3.40 -16.30 -12.59
C PRO A 65 -2.93 -17.00 -11.32
N GLU A 66 -1.94 -17.88 -11.40
CA GLU A 66 -1.34 -18.55 -10.25
C GLU A 66 -0.13 -17.78 -9.67
N GLY A 67 0.41 -16.80 -10.40
CA GLY A 67 1.62 -16.07 -10.01
C GLY A 67 1.35 -14.93 -9.03
N ALA A 68 2.38 -14.52 -8.29
CA ALA A 68 2.30 -13.44 -7.30
C ALA A 68 1.89 -12.10 -7.93
N GLU A 69 2.41 -11.75 -9.12
CA GLU A 69 2.08 -10.49 -9.81
C GLU A 69 0.56 -10.35 -10.04
N ALA A 70 -0.13 -11.45 -10.36
CA ALA A 70 -1.57 -11.43 -10.58
C ALA A 70 -2.33 -10.96 -9.32
N TRP A 71 -1.84 -11.25 -8.13
CA TRP A 71 -2.53 -10.90 -6.88
C TRP A 71 -1.83 -9.78 -6.11
N SER A 72 -0.83 -9.15 -6.73
CA SER A 72 0.00 -8.12 -6.10
C SER A 72 -0.76 -6.82 -5.81
N LEU A 73 -1.82 -6.54 -6.55
CA LEU A 73 -2.66 -5.36 -6.41
C LEU A 73 -4.11 -5.80 -6.25
N SER A 74 -4.65 -5.61 -5.05
CA SER A 74 -6.02 -5.99 -4.72
C SER A 74 -6.66 -5.05 -3.72
N PHE A 75 -7.98 -5.18 -3.57
CA PHE A 75 -8.79 -4.49 -2.59
C PHE A 75 -9.50 -5.52 -1.73
N ARG A 76 -9.24 -5.48 -0.43
CA ARG A 76 -10.03 -6.16 0.61
C ARG A 76 -11.28 -5.35 0.89
N CYS A 77 -12.43 -5.96 0.69
CA CYS A 77 -13.73 -5.39 1.08
C CYS A 77 -14.12 -5.98 2.44
N TRP A 78 -14.04 -5.18 3.50
CA TRP A 78 -14.37 -5.64 4.85
C TRP A 78 -15.88 -5.77 5.03
N GLU A 79 -16.34 -6.93 5.51
CA GLU A 79 -17.77 -7.23 5.67
C GLU A 79 -18.39 -6.49 6.86
N THR A 80 -17.59 -6.20 7.88
CA THR A 80 -17.95 -5.60 9.18
C THR A 80 -16.74 -4.83 9.73
N GLU A 81 -16.96 -4.10 10.82
CA GLU A 81 -15.92 -3.41 11.59
C GLU A 81 -15.36 -4.27 12.74
N GLY A 82 -15.89 -5.48 12.90
CA GLY A 82 -15.68 -6.28 14.11
C GLY A 82 -14.38 -7.06 14.11
N PHE A 83 -13.91 -7.40 15.32
CA PHE A 83 -12.70 -8.20 15.54
C PHE A 83 -12.74 -9.55 14.79
N PHE A 84 -13.90 -10.20 14.79
CA PHE A 84 -14.14 -11.50 14.17
C PHE A 84 -14.69 -11.37 12.74
N ASP A 85 -14.36 -10.29 12.04
CA ASP A 85 -14.76 -10.11 10.66
C ASP A 85 -14.31 -11.31 9.81
N PRO A 86 -15.22 -11.97 9.08
CA PRO A 86 -14.88 -13.18 8.32
C PRO A 86 -13.89 -12.89 7.21
N SER A 87 -13.83 -11.67 6.67
CA SER A 87 -12.82 -11.29 5.68
C SER A 87 -11.41 -11.23 6.27
N ASN A 88 -11.26 -11.19 7.60
CA ASN A 88 -9.96 -11.33 8.26
C ASN A 88 -9.43 -12.78 8.28
N SER A 89 -10.24 -13.77 7.89
CA SER A 89 -9.85 -15.19 7.92
C SER A 89 -8.93 -15.61 6.77
N TYR A 90 -8.67 -14.71 5.82
CA TYR A 90 -7.78 -14.93 4.68
C TYR A 90 -6.69 -13.84 4.62
N PRO A 91 -5.48 -14.20 4.19
CA PRO A 91 -4.39 -13.26 4.00
C PRO A 91 -4.73 -12.24 2.90
N PRO A 92 -4.06 -11.07 2.88
CA PRO A 92 -4.17 -10.12 1.77
C PRO A 92 -3.69 -10.74 0.44
N GLY A 93 -4.31 -10.33 -0.67
CA GLY A 93 -4.04 -10.86 -2.00
C GLY A 93 -5.05 -11.94 -2.40
N ALA A 94 -4.62 -13.04 -2.99
CA ALA A 94 -5.53 -14.10 -3.45
C ALA A 94 -6.48 -14.58 -2.33
N GLY A 95 -7.73 -14.91 -2.69
CA GLY A 95 -8.74 -15.36 -1.72
C GLY A 95 -10.14 -14.88 -2.09
N PRO A 96 -11.16 -15.22 -1.30
CA PRO A 96 -12.55 -14.89 -1.62
C PRO A 96 -12.96 -13.45 -1.26
N TYR A 97 -12.17 -12.74 -0.47
CA TYR A 97 -12.51 -11.39 0.04
C TYR A 97 -11.75 -10.24 -0.63
N ASP A 98 -10.83 -10.58 -1.53
CA ASP A 98 -10.03 -9.63 -2.29
C ASP A 98 -10.44 -9.62 -3.74
N THR A 99 -10.43 -8.42 -4.32
CA THR A 99 -10.70 -8.21 -5.74
C THR A 99 -9.60 -7.37 -6.35
N VAL A 100 -9.21 -7.69 -7.58
CA VAL A 100 -8.15 -6.96 -8.31
C VAL A 100 -8.68 -5.72 -9.04
N ALA A 101 -10.01 -5.58 -9.11
CA ALA A 101 -10.74 -4.38 -9.48
C ALA A 101 -11.39 -3.81 -8.22
N PHE A 102 -12.03 -2.64 -8.30
CA PHE A 102 -12.86 -2.18 -7.20
C PHE A 102 -13.95 -3.20 -6.83
N PRO A 103 -14.22 -3.40 -5.52
CA PRO A 103 -15.34 -4.23 -5.09
C PRO A 103 -16.66 -3.74 -5.69
N ASN A 104 -17.48 -4.66 -6.18
CA ASN A 104 -18.79 -4.35 -6.78
C ASN A 104 -19.92 -4.27 -5.75
N LYS A 105 -19.58 -4.13 -4.46
CA LYS A 105 -20.51 -4.03 -3.34
C LYS A 105 -20.01 -3.02 -2.33
N PHE A 106 -20.92 -2.52 -1.50
CA PHE A 106 -20.55 -1.71 -0.34
C PHE A 106 -19.74 -2.54 0.67
N CYS A 107 -18.66 -1.96 1.18
CA CYS A 107 -17.80 -2.57 2.20
C CYS A 107 -18.08 -1.92 3.55
N ALA A 108 -18.79 -2.61 4.44
CA ALA A 108 -19.26 -2.01 5.69
C ALA A 108 -18.11 -1.71 6.67
N GLY A 109 -17.03 -2.50 6.64
CA GLY A 109 -15.82 -2.20 7.41
C GLY A 109 -14.89 -1.18 6.75
N GLY A 110 -15.16 -0.80 5.50
CA GLY A 110 -14.27 -0.03 4.64
C GLY A 110 -13.50 -0.90 3.63
N ILE A 111 -12.58 -0.27 2.90
CA ILE A 111 -11.76 -0.92 1.88
C ILE A 111 -10.30 -0.80 2.25
N ARG A 112 -9.56 -1.91 2.22
CA ARG A 112 -8.11 -1.86 2.31
C ARG A 112 -7.50 -2.17 0.95
N ALA A 113 -6.68 -1.26 0.46
CA ALA A 113 -5.89 -1.49 -0.74
C ALA A 113 -4.60 -2.22 -0.34
N ASN A 114 -4.34 -3.35 -1.01
CA ASN A 114 -3.23 -4.26 -0.74
C ASN A 114 -2.25 -4.16 -1.92
N ILE A 115 -1.00 -3.80 -1.66
CA ILE A 115 0.00 -3.54 -2.70
C ILE A 115 1.30 -4.26 -2.38
N PHE A 116 1.61 -5.31 -3.13
CA PHE A 116 2.85 -6.05 -3.06
C PHE A 116 3.82 -5.58 -4.14
N PHE A 117 5.08 -5.43 -3.77
CA PHE A 117 6.16 -5.19 -4.70
C PHE A 117 6.86 -6.50 -5.11
N PRO A 118 7.57 -6.50 -6.24
CA PRO A 118 8.62 -7.45 -6.53
C PRO A 118 9.57 -7.68 -5.34
N SER A 119 9.99 -8.93 -5.12
CA SER A 119 10.89 -9.34 -4.01
C SER A 119 12.17 -10.04 -4.50
N CYS A 120 12.47 -9.92 -5.78
CA CYS A 120 13.69 -10.42 -6.41
C CYS A 120 14.36 -9.30 -7.20
N TRP A 121 15.68 -9.18 -7.06
CA TRP A 121 16.51 -8.13 -7.65
C TRP A 121 17.58 -8.71 -8.56
N ASP A 122 17.93 -8.00 -9.63
CA ASP A 122 18.99 -8.40 -10.58
C ASP A 122 20.42 -8.39 -9.99
N GLY A 123 20.58 -7.81 -8.80
CA GLY A 123 21.85 -7.73 -8.08
C GLY A 123 22.81 -6.67 -8.61
N LYS A 124 22.39 -5.83 -9.55
CA LYS A 124 23.24 -4.90 -10.29
C LYS A 124 22.68 -3.48 -10.29
N ASN A 125 21.42 -3.31 -10.68
CA ASN A 125 20.83 -2.01 -10.93
C ASN A 125 20.02 -1.56 -9.72
N ILE A 126 20.40 -0.45 -9.10
CA ILE A 126 19.60 0.16 -8.02
C ILE A 126 18.32 0.81 -8.56
N ASP A 127 18.25 1.01 -9.87
CA ASP A 127 17.10 1.50 -10.61
C ASP A 127 17.23 1.15 -12.09
N SER A 128 16.10 1.03 -12.78
CA SER A 128 16.00 0.93 -14.24
C SER A 128 15.25 2.14 -14.82
N PRO A 129 15.40 2.47 -16.11
CA PRO A 129 14.69 3.62 -16.71
C PRO A 129 13.16 3.58 -16.58
N ASP A 130 12.59 2.38 -16.44
CA ASP A 130 11.16 2.15 -16.22
C ASP A 130 10.81 1.90 -14.73
N HIS A 131 11.79 1.98 -13.84
CA HIS A 131 11.69 1.69 -12.39
C HIS A 131 11.17 0.29 -12.05
N ALA A 132 11.15 -0.65 -13.01
CA ALA A 132 10.52 -1.96 -12.86
C ALA A 132 11.38 -3.13 -13.37
N SER A 133 12.11 -2.97 -14.48
CA SER A 133 12.80 -4.10 -15.13
C SER A 133 13.98 -4.70 -14.35
N HIS A 134 14.48 -4.02 -13.32
CA HIS A 134 15.57 -4.49 -12.46
C HIS A 134 15.08 -5.34 -11.28
N VAL A 135 13.77 -5.50 -11.12
CA VAL A 135 13.12 -6.32 -10.10
C VAL A 135 12.11 -7.28 -10.72
N ALA A 136 11.84 -8.38 -10.01
CA ALA A 136 10.84 -9.36 -10.41
C ALA A 136 10.06 -9.90 -9.20
N PHE A 137 8.81 -10.31 -9.44
CA PHE A 137 8.09 -11.14 -8.48
C PHE A 137 8.73 -12.53 -8.42
N HIS A 138 8.75 -13.14 -7.23
CA HIS A 138 9.18 -14.52 -7.10
C HIS A 138 8.23 -15.47 -7.85
N GLU A 139 8.78 -16.55 -8.38
CA GLU A 139 8.06 -17.59 -9.09
C GLU A 139 7.34 -18.54 -8.13
N GLY A 140 6.27 -19.17 -8.62
CA GLY A 140 5.52 -20.20 -7.91
C GLY A 140 4.01 -19.91 -7.91
N LYS A 141 3.27 -20.79 -7.24
CA LYS A 141 1.81 -20.72 -7.13
C LYS A 141 1.39 -20.07 -5.82
N VAL A 142 0.59 -19.00 -5.90
CA VAL A 142 -0.04 -18.39 -4.74
C VAL A 142 -1.11 -19.33 -4.19
N ASN A 143 -0.94 -19.71 -2.92
CA ASN A 143 -1.98 -20.43 -2.17
C ASN A 143 -2.88 -19.38 -1.47
N PRO A 144 -4.18 -19.31 -1.80
CA PRO A 144 -5.08 -18.28 -1.26
C PRO A 144 -5.25 -18.34 0.27
N ASN A 145 -4.93 -19.47 0.91
CA ASN A 145 -5.03 -19.59 2.38
C ASN A 145 -3.84 -18.98 3.13
N ILE A 146 -2.71 -18.76 2.46
CA ILE A 146 -1.48 -18.19 3.07
C ILE A 146 -0.96 -16.93 2.34
N GLY A 147 -1.50 -16.65 1.14
CA GLY A 147 -1.27 -15.43 0.39
C GLY A 147 0.14 -15.34 -0.19
N ILE A 148 0.53 -14.13 -0.60
CA ILE A 148 1.89 -13.85 -1.09
C ILE A 148 2.87 -13.76 0.09
N ILE A 149 2.42 -13.26 1.25
CA ILE A 149 3.23 -12.99 2.45
C ILE A 149 4.02 -14.22 2.92
N LEU A 150 3.38 -15.39 2.92
CA LEU A 150 3.98 -16.65 3.40
C LEU A 150 4.29 -17.63 2.25
N MET A 151 4.37 -17.12 1.02
CA MET A 151 4.66 -17.94 -0.14
C MET A 151 6.15 -18.29 -0.21
N ASP A 152 6.48 -19.58 -0.33
CA ASP A 152 7.84 -20.05 -0.62
C ASP A 152 8.10 -20.01 -2.14
N GLY A 153 8.19 -18.80 -2.69
CA GLY A 153 8.47 -18.58 -4.11
C GLY A 153 9.97 -18.40 -4.37
N LYS A 154 10.49 -18.93 -5.48
CA LYS A 154 11.91 -18.78 -5.85
C LYS A 154 12.14 -17.55 -6.72
N CYS A 155 13.27 -16.90 -6.55
CA CYS A 155 13.65 -15.83 -7.48
C CYS A 155 14.04 -16.39 -8.86
N PRO A 156 13.60 -15.75 -9.96
CA PRO A 156 13.98 -16.17 -11.30
C PRO A 156 15.49 -15.97 -11.50
N ALA A 157 16.09 -16.75 -12.40
CA ALA A 157 17.53 -16.67 -12.66
C ALA A 157 18.01 -15.29 -13.15
N SER A 158 17.11 -14.50 -13.74
CA SER A 158 17.38 -13.10 -14.14
C SER A 158 17.47 -12.13 -12.96
N HIS A 159 16.87 -12.46 -11.82
CA HIS A 159 16.79 -11.63 -10.62
C HIS A 159 17.17 -12.43 -9.36
N PRO A 160 18.40 -12.94 -9.25
CA PRO A 160 18.74 -13.98 -8.28
C PRO A 160 18.85 -13.48 -6.83
N VAL A 161 18.82 -12.17 -6.58
CA VAL A 161 19.02 -11.63 -5.23
C VAL A 161 17.67 -11.44 -4.54
N ARG A 162 17.44 -12.17 -3.44
CA ARG A 162 16.29 -11.97 -2.57
C ARG A 162 16.38 -10.61 -1.87
N ILE A 163 15.33 -9.81 -2.01
CA ILE A 163 15.13 -8.54 -1.28
C ILE A 163 13.85 -8.66 -0.42
N PRO A 164 13.63 -7.77 0.58
CA PRO A 164 12.41 -7.81 1.38
C PRO A 164 11.16 -7.74 0.50
N LEU A 165 10.15 -8.55 0.79
CA LEU A 165 8.83 -8.39 0.19
C LEU A 165 8.16 -7.18 0.84
N LEU A 166 8.13 -6.07 0.10
CA LEU A 166 7.38 -4.89 0.51
C LEU A 166 5.89 -5.12 0.29
N PHE A 167 5.12 -4.84 1.34
CA PHE A 167 3.67 -4.91 1.30
C PHE A 167 3.08 -3.65 1.95
N TYR A 168 2.31 -2.90 1.17
CA TYR A 168 1.66 -1.68 1.61
C TYR A 168 0.16 -1.90 1.77
N GLU A 169 -0.37 -1.35 2.85
CA GLU A 169 -1.79 -1.35 3.15
C GLU A 169 -2.27 0.08 3.36
N THR A 170 -3.28 0.49 2.60
CA THR A 170 -3.98 1.77 2.81
C THR A 170 -5.44 1.49 3.08
N PHE A 171 -5.93 1.92 4.25
CA PHE A 171 -7.30 1.69 4.67
C PHE A 171 -8.17 2.93 4.38
N TRP A 172 -9.18 2.74 3.56
CA TRP A 172 -10.17 3.74 3.14
C TRP A 172 -11.50 3.52 3.87
N ASP A 173 -11.99 4.56 4.53
CA ASP A 173 -13.24 4.52 5.27
C ASP A 173 -14.43 4.85 4.37
N THR A 174 -15.11 3.80 3.89
CA THR A 174 -16.31 3.96 3.04
C THR A 174 -17.60 4.12 3.84
N ARG A 175 -17.58 3.97 5.17
CA ARG A 175 -18.80 4.01 6.02
C ARG A 175 -19.64 5.28 5.83
N PRO A 176 -19.05 6.49 5.70
CA PRO A 176 -19.83 7.72 5.50
C PRO A 176 -20.66 7.73 4.21
N PHE A 177 -20.37 6.85 3.25
CA PHE A 177 -21.03 6.80 1.95
C PHE A 177 -22.14 5.74 1.86
N LYS A 178 -22.44 5.02 2.96
CA LYS A 178 -23.41 3.92 2.98
C LYS A 178 -24.77 4.31 2.36
N ASP A 179 -25.35 5.40 2.83
CA ASP A 179 -26.69 5.83 2.40
C ASP A 179 -26.70 6.51 1.01
N MET A 180 -25.51 6.77 0.46
CA MET A 180 -25.32 7.32 -0.88
C MET A 180 -24.88 6.26 -1.91
N TRP A 181 -24.62 5.02 -1.46
CA TRP A 181 -24.14 3.98 -2.33
C TRP A 181 -25.19 3.62 -3.41
N PRO A 182 -24.81 3.46 -4.68
CA PRO A 182 -25.76 3.17 -5.74
C PRO A 182 -26.56 1.88 -5.51
N THR A 183 -27.87 1.93 -5.78
CA THR A 183 -28.78 0.78 -5.65
C THR A 183 -28.92 -0.01 -6.95
N ASP A 184 -28.40 0.50 -8.06
CA ASP A 184 -28.40 -0.14 -9.38
C ASP A 184 -27.28 -1.20 -9.55
N GLY A 185 -26.48 -1.41 -8.49
CA GLY A 185 -25.36 -2.34 -8.48
C GLY A 185 -24.06 -1.78 -9.06
N SER A 186 -24.04 -0.50 -9.46
CA SER A 186 -22.79 0.16 -9.86
C SER A 186 -21.88 0.42 -8.66
N GLN A 187 -20.57 0.36 -8.89
CA GLN A 187 -19.57 0.69 -7.88
C GLN A 187 -19.13 2.17 -8.08
N PRO A 188 -19.20 3.04 -7.05
CA PRO A 188 -19.02 4.49 -7.20
C PRO A 188 -17.57 4.98 -6.99
N LEU A 189 -16.61 4.09 -6.74
CA LEU A 189 -15.25 4.47 -6.37
C LEU A 189 -14.37 4.76 -7.58
N VAL A 190 -13.45 5.70 -7.41
CA VAL A 190 -12.50 6.13 -8.43
C VAL A 190 -11.13 6.37 -7.78
N LEU A 191 -10.04 5.96 -8.43
CA LEU A 191 -8.70 6.38 -8.03
C LEU A 191 -8.40 7.81 -8.51
N SER A 192 -7.47 8.50 -7.85
CA SER A 192 -7.19 9.93 -8.07
C SER A 192 -6.84 10.28 -9.52
N GLN A 193 -6.25 9.35 -10.27
CA GLN A 193 -5.88 9.45 -11.68
C GLN A 193 -7.05 9.18 -12.64
N GLY A 194 -8.30 9.25 -12.16
CA GLY A 194 -9.49 9.09 -12.99
C GLY A 194 -9.77 7.65 -13.42
N ASP A 195 -9.33 6.66 -12.62
CA ASP A 195 -9.63 5.24 -12.87
C ASP A 195 -10.87 4.79 -12.09
N PRO A 196 -12.01 4.51 -12.76
CA PRO A 196 -13.22 3.98 -12.12
C PRO A 196 -13.23 2.45 -12.01
N THR A 197 -12.16 1.77 -12.41
CA THR A 197 -12.07 0.29 -12.45
C THR A 197 -11.24 -0.30 -11.32
N GLY A 198 -10.26 0.45 -10.81
CA GLY A 198 -9.33 0.02 -9.78
C GLY A 198 -8.06 -0.65 -10.32
N TYR A 199 -7.99 -0.97 -11.62
CA TYR A 199 -6.83 -1.63 -12.23
C TYR A 199 -5.60 -0.74 -12.38
N GLY A 200 -5.78 0.57 -12.38
CA GLY A 200 -4.72 1.57 -12.43
C GLY A 200 -4.03 1.80 -11.08
N HIS A 201 -4.27 0.92 -10.11
CA HIS A 201 -3.60 0.99 -8.83
C HIS A 201 -2.09 0.75 -9.01
N HIS A 202 -1.27 1.47 -8.24
CA HIS A 202 0.18 1.39 -8.26
C HIS A 202 0.74 1.94 -6.94
N ALA A 203 2.01 1.66 -6.70
CA ALA A 203 2.79 2.33 -5.66
C ALA A 203 4.26 2.43 -6.07
N ASP A 204 4.92 3.39 -5.44
CA ASP A 204 6.32 3.69 -5.66
C ASP A 204 7.08 3.47 -4.35
N TYR A 205 8.26 2.89 -4.44
CA TYR A 205 9.17 2.74 -3.32
C TYR A 205 10.47 3.48 -3.59
N ILE A 206 10.94 4.21 -2.59
CA ILE A 206 12.27 4.84 -2.57
C ILE A 206 12.91 4.46 -1.24
N PHE A 207 14.12 3.92 -1.29
CA PHE A 207 14.85 3.52 -0.09
C PHE A 207 15.18 4.72 0.79
N GLY A 208 14.70 4.69 2.04
CA GLY A 208 14.84 5.77 3.02
C GLY A 208 15.36 5.34 4.39
N TRP A 209 15.84 4.11 4.56
CA TRP A 209 16.37 3.65 5.86
C TRP A 209 17.74 4.26 6.16
N GLU A 210 17.98 4.57 7.43
CA GLU A 210 19.26 5.10 7.89
C GLU A 210 20.32 3.99 8.00
N GLY A 211 21.44 4.19 7.31
CA GLY A 211 22.59 3.28 7.35
C GLY A 211 22.22 1.85 6.96
N ASP A 212 22.64 0.89 7.79
CA ASP A 212 22.39 -0.55 7.67
C ASP A 212 21.19 -1.02 8.52
N SER A 213 20.36 -0.09 9.05
CA SER A 213 19.31 -0.44 10.01
C SER A 213 18.28 -1.42 9.46
N LEU A 214 17.90 -1.30 8.18
CA LEU A 214 17.03 -2.29 7.54
C LEU A 214 17.70 -3.67 7.45
N GLN A 215 18.99 -3.73 7.12
CA GLN A 215 19.70 -5.01 7.04
C GLN A 215 19.73 -5.69 8.41
N ARG A 216 20.06 -4.95 9.48
CA ARG A 216 20.06 -5.51 10.84
C ARG A 216 18.68 -6.04 11.22
N ALA A 217 17.62 -5.28 10.97
CA ALA A 217 16.26 -5.73 11.21
C ALA A 217 15.92 -7.01 10.42
N MET A 218 16.29 -7.08 9.13
CA MET A 218 16.10 -8.28 8.29
C MET A 218 16.97 -9.47 8.72
N ASP A 219 18.04 -9.26 9.48
CA ASP A 219 18.93 -10.32 9.97
C ASP A 219 18.53 -10.82 11.37
N THR A 220 17.73 -10.06 12.13
CA THR A 220 17.46 -10.36 13.56
C THR A 220 15.99 -10.44 13.94
N CYS A 221 15.09 -9.81 13.20
CA CYS A 221 13.69 -9.64 13.61
C CYS A 221 12.78 -10.57 12.82
N TYR A 222 12.34 -11.63 13.50
CA TYR A 222 11.59 -12.76 12.90
C TYR A 222 10.17 -12.90 13.46
N ASP A 223 9.62 -11.83 14.05
CA ASP A 223 8.26 -11.86 14.57
C ASP A 223 7.25 -12.06 13.43
N GLY A 224 6.47 -13.13 13.50
CA GLY A 224 5.52 -13.51 12.46
C GLY A 224 4.27 -12.63 12.40
N PHE A 225 4.05 -11.78 13.40
CA PHE A 225 2.91 -10.86 13.44
C PHE A 225 3.29 -9.44 13.00
N GLY A 226 4.59 -9.15 12.82
CA GLY A 226 5.09 -7.87 12.36
C GLY A 226 5.03 -6.75 13.40
N TRP A 227 5.06 -7.07 14.71
CA TRP A 227 5.07 -6.05 15.76
C TRP A 227 6.44 -5.35 15.84
N PRO A 228 6.50 -4.01 15.69
CA PRO A 228 7.75 -3.27 15.81
C PRO A 228 8.45 -3.47 17.16
N GLU A 229 7.69 -3.64 18.25
CA GLU A 229 8.21 -3.85 19.62
C GLU A 229 8.97 -5.16 19.79
N ALA A 230 8.71 -6.15 18.92
CA ALA A 230 9.42 -7.42 18.93
C ALA A 230 10.80 -7.33 18.25
N CYS A 231 11.12 -6.20 17.61
CA CYS A 231 12.37 -6.01 16.88
C CYS A 231 13.32 -5.05 17.62
N PRO A 232 14.38 -5.56 18.28
CA PRO A 232 15.30 -4.72 19.06
C PRO A 232 16.13 -3.74 18.22
N GLU A 233 16.19 -3.93 16.91
CA GLU A 233 16.89 -3.05 15.97
C GLU A 233 16.09 -1.80 15.59
N LEU A 234 14.80 -1.75 15.93
CA LEU A 234 13.92 -0.63 15.58
C LEU A 234 13.72 0.32 16.76
N THR A 235 13.66 1.61 16.44
CA THR A 235 13.13 2.62 17.37
C THR A 235 11.63 2.72 17.15
N VAL A 236 10.85 2.39 18.17
CA VAL A 236 9.38 2.47 18.15
C VAL A 236 8.96 3.90 18.51
N LEU A 237 8.04 4.46 17.72
CA LEU A 237 7.39 5.75 18.00
C LEU A 237 5.98 5.49 18.51
N SER A 238 5.49 6.35 19.41
CA SER A 238 4.09 6.35 19.80
C SER A 238 3.18 6.84 18.66
N ASP A 239 1.89 6.48 18.69
CA ASP A 239 0.90 6.98 17.73
C ASP A 239 0.84 8.52 17.72
N GLU A 240 1.02 9.16 18.88
CA GLU A 240 1.07 10.63 18.98
C GLU A 240 2.27 11.22 18.20
N GLU A 241 3.44 10.58 18.26
CA GLU A 241 4.63 11.00 17.52
C GLU A 241 4.50 10.74 16.03
N ILE A 242 3.95 9.58 15.65
CA ILE A 242 3.66 9.22 14.25
C ILE A 242 2.69 10.26 13.65
N ASN A 243 1.64 10.62 14.37
CA ASN A 243 0.63 11.58 13.93
C ASN A 243 1.14 13.02 13.79
N LYS A 244 2.31 13.34 14.34
CA LYS A 244 3.01 14.62 14.11
C LYS A 244 3.86 14.61 12.85
N CYS A 245 4.18 13.43 12.29
CA CYS A 245 4.98 13.26 11.08
C CYS A 245 4.12 13.46 9.82
N VAL A 246 3.70 14.71 9.58
CA VAL A 246 2.84 15.07 8.44
C VAL A 246 3.51 16.06 7.50
N GLN A 247 3.22 15.92 6.20
CA GLN A 247 3.64 16.90 5.19
C GLN A 247 2.66 18.07 5.13
N SER A 248 3.20 19.28 4.99
CA SER A 248 2.38 20.48 4.81
C SER A 248 1.73 20.50 3.43
N VAL A 249 0.52 21.07 3.35
CA VAL A 249 -0.22 21.26 2.11
C VAL A 249 0.62 22.09 1.13
N GLN A 250 0.90 21.53 -0.04
CA GLN A 250 1.70 22.18 -1.09
C GLN A 250 0.86 22.94 -2.12
N VAL A 251 -0.41 22.54 -2.30
CA VAL A 251 -1.35 23.16 -3.23
C VAL A 251 -2.56 23.63 -2.43
N ASN A 252 -2.87 24.92 -2.52
CA ASN A 252 -4.04 25.50 -1.87
C ASN A 252 -5.31 25.14 -2.65
N GLU A 253 -5.81 23.93 -2.43
CA GLU A 253 -7.01 23.37 -3.04
C GLU A 253 -7.82 22.63 -1.96
N ASP A 254 -9.13 22.88 -1.92
CA ASP A 254 -10.02 22.16 -1.01
C ASP A 254 -10.26 20.75 -1.55
N VAL A 255 -9.66 19.74 -0.89
CA VAL A 255 -9.76 18.33 -1.31
C VAL A 255 -10.36 17.40 -0.26
N GLU A 256 -10.64 17.90 0.95
CA GLU A 256 -11.17 17.13 2.07
C GLU A 256 -12.52 17.69 2.54
N GLY A 257 -13.46 16.80 2.89
CA GLY A 257 -14.71 17.19 3.55
C GLY A 257 -15.72 17.98 2.71
N VAL A 258 -15.42 18.26 1.43
CA VAL A 258 -16.28 19.03 0.52
C VAL A 258 -16.56 18.26 -0.78
N PRO A 259 -17.71 18.51 -1.44
CA PRO A 259 -17.97 17.99 -2.78
C PRO A 259 -17.08 18.69 -3.83
N LEU A 260 -16.44 17.89 -4.67
CA LEU A 260 -15.62 18.35 -5.79
C LEU A 260 -16.39 18.19 -7.11
N ALA A 261 -16.38 19.23 -7.95
CA ALA A 261 -17.00 19.16 -9.28
C ALA A 261 -16.20 18.28 -10.27
N ALA A 262 -14.90 18.12 -10.03
CA ALA A 262 -13.99 17.29 -10.81
C ALA A 262 -12.90 16.73 -9.89
N LEU A 263 -12.19 15.68 -10.32
CA LEU A 263 -11.01 15.20 -9.61
C LEU A 263 -9.85 16.21 -9.74
N PRO A 264 -9.07 16.42 -8.65
CA PRO A 264 -7.89 17.29 -8.69
C PRO A 264 -6.88 16.88 -9.76
N GLY A 265 -6.09 17.83 -10.26
CA GLY A 265 -4.96 17.56 -11.15
C GLY A 265 -5.31 17.20 -12.60
N CYS A 266 -6.43 17.70 -13.14
CA CYS A 266 -6.92 17.37 -14.49
C CYS A 266 -7.08 15.87 -14.74
N ASN A 267 -7.70 15.16 -13.80
CA ASN A 267 -7.90 13.71 -13.91
C ASN A 267 -9.36 13.38 -14.27
N PRO A 268 -9.83 13.59 -15.51
CA PRO A 268 -11.18 13.19 -15.88
C PRO A 268 -11.33 11.68 -15.78
N LEU A 269 -12.57 11.21 -15.61
CA LEU A 269 -12.84 9.79 -15.64
C LEU A 269 -12.48 9.21 -17.00
N GLN A 270 -11.59 8.22 -17.00
CA GLN A 270 -11.22 7.46 -18.19
C GLN A 270 -11.68 6.02 -17.99
N ASN A 271 -12.83 5.70 -18.58
CA ASN A 271 -13.38 4.35 -18.51
C ASN A 271 -12.53 3.39 -19.36
N GLY A 272 -12.45 2.13 -18.91
CA GLY A 272 -11.80 1.06 -19.65
C GLY A 272 -12.63 0.50 -20.82
N PRO A 273 -12.15 -0.57 -21.48
CA PRO A 273 -11.00 -1.38 -21.07
C PRO A 273 -9.63 -0.88 -21.59
N GLN A 274 -9.62 0.10 -22.49
CA GLN A 274 -8.37 0.62 -23.06
C GLN A 274 -7.54 1.35 -22.00
N PRO A 275 -6.20 1.34 -22.11
CA PRO A 275 -5.36 2.15 -21.26
C PRO A 275 -5.79 3.62 -21.31
N ALA A 276 -5.67 4.31 -20.18
CA ALA A 276 -5.86 5.75 -20.13
C ALA A 276 -4.85 6.46 -21.04
N THR A 277 -5.21 7.66 -21.47
CA THR A 277 -4.35 8.59 -22.19
C THR A 277 -3.94 9.74 -21.30
N ALA A 278 -2.78 10.34 -21.59
CA ALA A 278 -2.35 11.55 -20.92
C ALA A 278 -3.28 12.71 -21.28
N ILE A 279 -3.56 13.59 -20.32
CA ILE A 279 -4.36 14.80 -20.57
C ILE A 279 -3.43 15.92 -21.03
N GLU A 280 -3.65 16.37 -22.26
CA GLU A 280 -2.92 17.51 -22.83
C GLU A 280 -3.46 18.83 -22.25
N ASN A 281 -2.58 19.84 -22.15
CA ASN A 281 -2.93 21.20 -21.73
C ASN A 281 -3.60 21.30 -20.35
N CYS A 282 -3.20 20.44 -19.40
CA CYS A 282 -3.66 20.54 -18.03
C CYS A 282 -3.25 21.88 -17.40
N SER A 283 -4.22 22.60 -16.85
CA SER A 283 -4.05 23.89 -16.18
C SER A 283 -3.98 23.78 -14.65
N ALA A 284 -3.96 22.56 -14.10
CA ALA A 284 -3.79 22.36 -12.67
C ALA A 284 -2.40 22.80 -12.20
N VAL A 285 -2.32 23.24 -10.94
CA VAL A 285 -1.06 23.62 -10.32
C VAL A 285 -0.15 22.40 -10.24
N SER A 286 1.05 22.51 -10.80
CA SER A 286 2.08 21.48 -10.71
C SER A 286 3.04 21.80 -9.56
N THR A 287 3.30 20.80 -8.72
CA THR A 287 4.36 20.83 -7.71
C THR A 287 5.62 20.07 -8.16
N THR A 288 5.63 19.58 -9.40
CA THR A 288 6.77 18.83 -9.95
C THR A 288 8.01 19.73 -9.99
N GLY A 289 9.08 19.28 -9.35
CA GLY A 289 10.34 20.03 -9.27
C GLY A 289 10.44 21.03 -8.12
N ILE A 290 9.40 21.17 -7.29
CA ILE A 290 9.53 21.82 -5.98
C ILE A 290 10.22 20.81 -5.06
N PRO A 291 11.40 21.12 -4.48
CA PRO A 291 12.04 20.22 -3.53
C PRO A 291 11.08 20.01 -2.35
N PRO A 292 10.74 18.77 -1.98
CA PRO A 292 9.98 18.56 -0.76
C PRO A 292 10.77 19.15 0.40
N ALA A 293 10.09 19.85 1.31
CA ALA A 293 10.69 20.19 2.58
C ALA A 293 11.04 18.86 3.27
N ALA A 294 12.33 18.63 3.52
CA ALA A 294 12.76 17.43 4.23
C ALA A 294 12.07 17.43 5.59
N THR A 295 11.33 16.36 5.90
CA THR A 295 10.89 16.14 7.28
C THR A 295 12.17 16.07 8.12
N PRO A 296 12.36 16.93 9.14
CA PRO A 296 13.51 16.80 10.03
C PRO A 296 13.53 15.38 10.58
N ALA A 297 14.70 14.72 10.52
CA ALA A 297 14.87 13.47 11.26
C ALA A 297 14.49 13.74 12.72
N SER A 298 13.64 12.89 13.29
CA SER A 298 13.29 13.03 14.69
C SER A 298 14.58 12.86 15.50
N ASN A 299 15.04 13.93 16.16
CA ASN A 299 16.18 13.87 17.08
C ASN A 299 15.75 13.12 18.34
N ILE A 300 15.51 11.82 18.22
CA ILE A 300 15.19 10.96 19.35
C ILE A 300 16.51 10.38 19.84
N PRO A 301 17.00 10.81 21.01
CA PRO A 301 18.16 10.17 21.61
C PRO A 301 17.83 8.69 21.86
N PRO A 302 18.79 7.76 21.68
CA PRO A 302 18.55 6.33 21.87
C PRO A 302 17.89 6.11 23.24
N SER A 303 16.64 5.64 23.24
CA SER A 303 15.88 5.49 24.47
C SER A 303 16.55 4.39 25.30
N ARG A 304 16.99 4.75 26.50
CA ARG A 304 17.30 3.74 27.53
C ARG A 304 15.99 3.07 27.86
N ILE A 305 15.90 1.78 27.54
CA ILE A 305 14.83 0.88 27.96
C ILE A 305 14.60 1.06 29.47
N VAL A 306 13.55 1.80 29.86
CA VAL A 306 13.03 1.74 31.22
C VAL A 306 11.93 0.69 31.20
N ARG A 307 12.31 -0.53 31.58
CA ARG A 307 11.37 -1.62 31.79
C ARG A 307 10.40 -1.25 32.90
N SER A 308 9.12 -1.05 32.61
CA SER A 308 8.06 -1.35 33.56
C SER A 308 7.54 -2.76 33.26
N VAL A 309 8.21 -3.76 33.85
CA VAL A 309 7.66 -5.11 33.93
C VAL A 309 6.50 -5.04 34.91
N ILE A 310 5.27 -5.13 34.41
CA ILE A 310 4.13 -5.49 35.26
C ILE A 310 4.25 -7.00 35.49
N THR A 311 4.80 -7.38 36.63
CA THR A 311 4.66 -8.75 37.15
C THR A 311 3.19 -8.99 37.49
N PRO A 312 2.56 -10.07 37.01
CA PRO A 312 1.30 -10.52 37.59
C PRO A 312 1.55 -10.93 39.04
N ALA A 313 0.76 -10.38 39.96
CA ALA A 313 0.73 -10.83 41.35
C ALA A 313 0.18 -12.27 41.44
N ALA A 314 0.62 -12.96 42.48
CA ALA A 314 0.45 -14.38 42.79
C ALA A 314 -0.99 -14.90 42.77
#